data_AF-A0A2M7Q828-F1
#
_entry.id   AF-A0A2M7Q828-F1
#
_cell.length_a   1.000
_cell.length_b   1.000
_cell.length_c   1.000
_cell.angle_alpha   90.00
_cell.angle_beta   90.00
_cell.angle_gamma   90.00
#
_symmetry.space_group_name_H-M   'P 1'
#
loop_
_entity.id
_entity.type
_entity.pdbx_description
1 polymer ?
#
loop_
_entity_poly.entity_id
_entity_poly.type
_entity_poly.pdbx_seq_one_letter_code
_entity_poly.pdbx_strand_id
1 'polypeptide(L)'
;MNEQILIDQTIDKFKLGKKWFWIGIVVAFIHALAGLIYGITLILEKDHRREGIIIIAFAIAWALFSYFVVGPWLLNWMTAKGLIIPKLNIQQVQFPQQLQ
;
A
#
# COMPACT_ATOMS: atom_id res chain seq x y z
N MET A 1 -30.09 -16.72 -27.98
CA MET A 1 -28.75 -17.12 -28.47
C MET A 1 -27.76 -15.95 -28.61
N ASN A 2 -28.17 -14.67 -28.49
CA ASN A 2 -27.26 -13.51 -28.56
C ASN A 2 -26.67 -13.04 -27.22
N GLU A 3 -27.34 -13.32 -26.09
CA GLU A 3 -26.85 -12.84 -24.77
C GLU A 3 -25.59 -13.57 -24.30
N GLN A 4 -25.44 -14.86 -24.62
CA GLN A 4 -24.25 -15.63 -24.24
C GLN A 4 -22.98 -15.18 -24.97
N ILE A 5 -23.10 -14.72 -26.23
CA ILE A 5 -21.96 -14.21 -27.03
C ILE A 5 -21.45 -12.89 -26.45
N LEU A 6 -22.34 -12.03 -25.96
CA LEU A 6 -21.96 -10.77 -25.31
C LEU A 6 -21.22 -11.02 -23.97
N ILE A 7 -21.66 -12.01 -23.19
CA ILE A 7 -21.03 -12.35 -21.91
C ILE A 7 -19.64 -12.96 -22.14
N ASP A 8 -19.50 -13.84 -23.13
CA ASP A 8 -18.25 -14.54 -23.44
C ASP A 8 -17.14 -13.58 -23.93
N GLN A 9 -17.48 -12.63 -24.81
CA GLN A 9 -16.54 -11.58 -25.25
C GLN A 9 -16.10 -10.66 -24.11
N THR A 10 -16.96 -10.46 -23.11
CA THR A 10 -16.61 -9.67 -21.93
C THR A 10 -15.59 -10.41 -21.05
N ILE A 11 -15.69 -11.74 -20.95
CA ILE A 11 -14.83 -12.57 -20.09
C ILE A 11 -13.43 -12.78 -20.68
N ASP A 12 -13.30 -12.94 -22.00
CA ASP A 12 -11.99 -13.18 -22.63
C ASP A 12 -11.09 -11.93 -22.73
N LYS A 13 -11.66 -10.71 -22.81
CA LYS A 13 -10.87 -9.47 -22.70
C LYS A 13 -10.13 -9.36 -21.35
N PHE A 14 -10.65 -9.95 -20.28
CA PHE A 14 -10.01 -9.95 -18.97
C PHE A 14 -8.84 -10.94 -18.84
N LYS A 15 -8.66 -11.91 -19.75
CA LYS A 15 -7.64 -12.97 -19.57
C LYS A 15 -6.20 -12.51 -19.77
N LEU A 16 -5.95 -11.59 -20.71
CA LEU A 16 -4.61 -11.00 -20.93
C LEU A 16 -4.31 -9.91 -19.88
N GLY A 17 -5.30 -9.11 -19.50
CA GLY A 17 -5.21 -8.14 -18.40
C GLY A 17 -4.95 -8.79 -17.04
N LYS A 18 -5.48 -10.00 -16.78
CA LYS A 18 -5.36 -10.68 -15.47
C LYS A 18 -3.92 -10.86 -14.97
N LYS A 19 -2.96 -11.20 -15.85
CA LYS A 19 -1.55 -11.38 -15.46
C LYS A 19 -0.89 -10.04 -15.15
N TRP A 20 -1.07 -9.04 -16.00
CA TRP A 20 -0.49 -7.71 -15.84
C TRP A 20 -1.12 -6.92 -14.69
N PHE A 21 -2.42 -7.11 -14.46
CA PHE A 21 -3.13 -6.62 -13.28
C PHE A 21 -2.51 -7.14 -11.98
N TRP A 22 -2.27 -8.46 -11.91
CA TRP A 22 -1.62 -9.07 -10.73
C TRP A 22 -0.19 -8.57 -10.53
N ILE A 23 0.57 -8.37 -11.62
CA ILE A 23 1.91 -7.77 -11.53
C ILE A 23 1.82 -6.37 -10.92
N GLY A 24 0.85 -5.56 -11.34
CA GLY A 24 0.62 -4.23 -10.77
C GLY A 24 0.31 -4.24 -9.27
N ILE A 25 -0.52 -5.19 -8.82
CA ILE A 25 -0.83 -5.38 -7.40
C ILE A 25 0.42 -5.77 -6.61
N VAL A 26 1.21 -6.72 -7.10
CA VAL A 26 2.44 -7.17 -6.43
C VAL A 26 3.47 -6.04 -6.36
N VAL A 27 3.63 -5.26 -7.43
CA VAL A 27 4.53 -4.11 -7.45
C VAL A 27 4.06 -3.03 -6.47
N ALA A 28 2.75 -2.74 -6.42
CA ALA A 28 2.17 -1.79 -5.46
C ALA A 28 2.35 -2.24 -3.99
N PHE A 29 2.29 -3.55 -3.75
CA PHE A 29 2.49 -4.13 -2.43
C PHE A 29 3.92 -3.97 -1.93
N ILE A 30 4.91 -4.23 -2.80
CA ILE A 30 6.34 -4.10 -2.47
C ILE A 30 6.75 -2.63 -2.37
N HIS A 31 6.28 -1.81 -3.31
CA HIS A 31 6.66 -0.42 -3.42
C HIS A 31 5.49 0.42 -3.93
N ALA A 32 4.79 1.07 -3.00
CA ALA A 32 3.59 1.86 -3.30
C ALA A 32 3.80 2.87 -4.44
N LEU A 33 4.95 3.56 -4.47
CA LEU A 33 5.28 4.52 -5.53
C LEU A 33 5.40 3.87 -6.93
N ALA A 34 6.07 2.72 -7.03
CA ALA A 34 6.21 2.00 -8.30
C ALA A 34 4.85 1.45 -8.78
N GLY A 35 4.02 0.99 -7.85
CA GLY A 35 2.63 0.59 -8.14
C GLY A 35 1.77 1.74 -8.64
N LEU A 36 1.98 2.95 -8.12
CA LEU A 36 1.27 4.16 -8.54
C LEU A 36 1.68 4.57 -9.96
N ILE A 37 2.98 4.57 -10.26
CA ILE A 37 3.50 4.82 -11.62
C ILE A 37 2.93 3.77 -12.60
N TYR A 38 2.96 2.50 -12.23
CA TYR A 38 2.42 1.41 -13.05
C TYR A 38 0.90 1.56 -13.28
N GLY A 39 0.13 1.88 -12.24
CA GLY A 39 -1.30 2.14 -12.35
C GLY A 39 -1.60 3.33 -13.28
N ILE A 40 -0.79 4.40 -13.24
CA ILE A 40 -0.91 5.53 -14.17
C ILE A 40 -0.62 5.07 -15.61
N THR A 41 0.41 4.25 -15.83
CA THR A 41 0.70 3.73 -17.17
C THR A 41 -0.47 2.90 -17.73
N LEU A 42 -1.15 2.10 -16.90
CA LEU A 42 -2.35 1.37 -17.32
C LEU A 42 -3.56 2.27 -17.62
N ILE A 43 -3.67 3.43 -16.98
CA ILE A 43 -4.75 4.40 -17.27
C ILE A 43 -4.58 5.03 -18.66
N LEU A 44 -3.35 5.13 -19.15
CA LEU A 44 -3.09 5.63 -20.49
C LEU A 44 -3.55 4.64 -21.57
N GLU A 45 -3.59 3.35 -21.25
CA GLU A 45 -4.14 2.33 -22.14
C GLU A 45 -5.67 2.25 -22.05
N LYS A 46 -6.35 2.55 -23.17
CA LYS A 46 -7.82 2.65 -23.24
C LYS A 46 -8.55 1.37 -22.79
N ASP A 47 -7.98 0.20 -23.06
CA ASP A 47 -8.55 -1.10 -22.69
C ASP A 47 -8.35 -1.45 -21.19
N HIS A 48 -7.34 -0.86 -20.53
CA HIS A 48 -6.92 -1.23 -19.15
C HIS A 48 -7.14 -0.13 -18.10
N ARG A 49 -7.87 0.94 -18.44
CA ARG A 49 -8.17 2.06 -17.52
C ARG A 49 -8.75 1.65 -16.17
N ARG A 50 -9.69 0.69 -16.16
CA ARG A 50 -10.33 0.23 -14.92
C ARG A 50 -9.34 -0.49 -14.01
N GLU A 51 -8.46 -1.30 -14.60
CA GLU A 51 -7.41 -2.02 -13.89
C GLU A 51 -6.40 -1.05 -13.26
N GLY A 52 -5.98 -0.01 -14.01
CA GLY A 52 -5.09 1.03 -13.50
C GLY A 52 -5.67 1.80 -12.31
N ILE A 53 -6.96 2.15 -12.33
CA ILE A 53 -7.64 2.83 -11.21
C ILE A 53 -7.65 1.92 -9.96
N ILE A 54 -7.93 0.63 -10.13
CA ILE A 54 -7.94 -0.34 -9.02
C ILE A 54 -6.55 -0.46 -8.40
N ILE A 55 -5.49 -0.54 -9.22
CA ILE A 55 -4.11 -0.62 -8.75
C ILE A 55 -3.72 0.65 -7.97
N ILE A 56 -4.10 1.83 -8.45
CA ILE A 56 -3.83 3.09 -7.74
C ILE A 56 -4.58 3.14 -6.41
N ALA A 57 -5.87 2.80 -6.40
CA ALA A 57 -6.67 2.75 -5.18
C ALA A 57 -6.07 1.77 -4.16
N PHE A 58 -5.65 0.60 -4.62
CA PHE A 58 -4.96 -0.39 -3.79
C PHE A 58 -3.61 0.14 -3.26
N ALA A 59 -2.79 0.77 -4.10
CA ALA A 59 -1.49 1.32 -3.70
C ALA A 59 -1.65 2.39 -2.60
N ILE A 60 -2.64 3.28 -2.73
CA ILE A 60 -2.92 4.31 -1.72
C ILE A 60 -3.42 3.67 -0.42
N ALA A 61 -4.39 2.75 -0.52
CA ALA A 61 -4.93 2.05 0.65
C ALA A 61 -3.84 1.26 1.40
N TRP A 62 -2.98 0.56 0.65
CA TRP A 62 -1.85 -0.17 1.20
C TRP A 62 -0.82 0.74 1.85
N ALA A 63 -0.49 1.88 1.21
CA ALA A 63 0.42 2.86 1.79
C ALA A 63 -0.11 3.38 3.14
N LEU A 64 -1.38 3.79 3.21
CA LEU A 64 -2.01 4.25 4.44
C LEU A 64 -2.05 3.14 5.51
N PHE A 65 -2.45 1.93 5.12
CA PHE A 65 -2.48 0.78 6.03
C PHE A 65 -1.09 0.46 6.59
N SER A 66 -0.07 0.42 5.72
CA SER A 66 1.31 0.17 6.13
C SER A 66 1.83 1.26 7.08
N TYR A 67 1.48 2.53 6.84
CA TYR A 67 1.92 3.65 7.65
C TYR A 67 1.23 3.71 9.02
N PHE A 68 -0.09 3.54 9.08
CA PHE A 68 -0.87 3.69 10.31
C PHE A 68 -1.01 2.42 11.13
N VAL A 69 -0.91 1.24 10.51
CA VAL A 69 -1.13 -0.03 11.19
C VAL A 69 0.18 -0.79 11.33
N VAL A 70 0.84 -1.10 10.21
CA VAL A 70 2.04 -1.96 10.21
C VAL A 70 3.22 -1.26 10.88
N GLY A 71 3.45 0.02 10.58
CA GLY A 71 4.53 0.82 11.18
C GLY A 71 4.47 0.87 12.71
N PRO A 72 3.36 1.34 13.31
CA PRO A 72 3.21 1.38 14.77
C PRO A 72 3.22 0.00 15.41
N TRP A 73 2.58 -1.00 14.77
CA TRP A 73 2.58 -2.38 15.28
C TRP A 73 3.99 -2.96 15.33
N LEU A 74 4.77 -2.79 14.26
CA LEU A 74 6.15 -3.28 14.19
C LEU A 74 7.04 -2.54 15.18
N LEU A 75 6.87 -1.23 15.32
CA LEU A 75 7.60 -0.42 16.30
C LEU A 75 7.34 -0.92 17.73
N ASN A 76 6.07 -1.15 18.09
CA ASN A 76 5.69 -1.68 19.40
C ASN A 76 6.24 -3.09 19.63
N TRP A 77 6.25 -3.94 18.59
CA TRP A 77 6.82 -5.27 18.70
C TRP A 77 8.35 -5.23 18.91
N MET A 78 9.05 -4.35 18.21
CA MET A 78 10.50 -4.18 18.34
C MET A 78 10.90 -3.57 19.69
N THR A 79 10.13 -2.61 20.21
CA THR A 79 10.36 -2.05 21.55
C THR A 79 10.08 -3.07 22.65
N ALA A 80 9.04 -3.89 22.52
CA ALA A 80 8.74 -4.99 23.46
C ALA A 80 9.85 -6.06 23.49
N LYS A 81 10.59 -6.23 22.39
CA LYS A 81 11.74 -7.13 22.30
C LYS A 81 13.07 -6.49 22.75
N GLY A 82 13.06 -5.22 23.14
CA GLY A 82 14.27 -4.49 23.56
C GLY A 82 15.25 -4.22 22.43
N LEU A 83 14.84 -4.35 21.17
CA LEU A 83 15.69 -4.12 19.99
C LEU A 83 15.83 -2.62 19.67
N ILE A 84 14.90 -1.79 20.15
CA ILE A 84 14.89 -0.34 19.93
C ILE A 84 14.53 0.35 21.25
N ILE A 85 15.38 1.28 21.69
CA ILE A 85 15.08 2.17 22.83
C ILE A 85 14.36 3.39 22.24
N PRO A 86 13.05 3.59 22.50
CA PRO A 86 12.44 4.86 22.14
C PRO A 86 13.18 5.95 22.91
N LYS A 87 13.70 6.97 22.22
CA LYS A 87 14.20 8.18 22.88
C LYS A 87 13.03 8.79 23.64
N LEU A 88 12.86 8.39 24.90
CA LEU A 88 12.01 9.09 25.84
C LEU A 88 12.54 10.51 25.92
N ASN A 89 11.65 11.49 25.79
CA ASN A 89 11.98 12.89 25.97
C ASN A 89 12.31 13.12 27.45
N ILE A 90 13.59 12.90 27.82
CA ILE A 90 14.13 13.18 29.15
C ILE A 90 14.26 14.70 29.28
N GLN A 91 13.13 15.39 29.43
CA GLN A 91 13.09 16.83 29.73
C GLN A 91 12.42 17.16 31.07
N GLN A 92 12.27 16.18 31.97
CA GLN A 92 11.61 16.43 33.26
C GLN A 92 12.38 15.77 34.42
N VAL A 93 13.67 16.08 34.55
CA VAL A 93 14.34 16.00 35.85
C VAL A 93 14.91 17.38 36.17
N GLN A 94 14.00 18.30 36.50
CA GLN A 94 14.35 19.56 37.13
C GLN A 94 14.64 19.26 38.60
N PHE A 95 15.91 19.05 38.93
CA PHE A 95 16.31 18.91 40.33
C PHE A 95 16.02 20.25 41.04
N PRO A 96 15.24 20.26 42.14
CA PRO A 96 15.14 21.47 42.95
C PRO A 96 16.55 21.79 43.46
N GLN A 97 17.04 22.99 43.14
CA GLN A 97 18.27 23.50 43.74
C GLN A 97 18.06 23.54 45.25
N GLN A 98 18.69 22.60 45.96
CA GLN A 98 18.67 22.62 47.41
C GLN A 98 19.53 23.79 47.88
N LEU A 99 18.89 24.64 48.68
CA LEU A 99 19.45 25.76 49.43
C LEU A 99 20.77 25.38 50.11
N GLN A 100 21.86 26.02 49.69
CA GLN A 100 22.98 26.39 50.54
C GLN A 100 23.40 27.82 50.23
#